data_AF-A0A7V4NFZ7-F1
#
_entry.id   AF-A0A7V4NFZ7-F1
#
_cell.length_a   1.000
_cell.length_b   1.000
_cell.length_c   1.000
_cell.angle_alpha   90.00
_cell.angle_beta   90.00
_cell.angle_gamma   90.00
#
_symmetry.space_group_name_H-M   'P 1'
#
loop_
_entity.id
_entity.type
_entity.pdbx_description
1 polymer ?
#
loop_
_entity_poly.entity_id
_entity_poly.type
_entity_poly.pdbx_seq_one_letter_code
_entity_poly.pdbx_strand_id
1 'polypeptide(L)'
;MGLLQEKDRKYLQDLFAKELKNNVKLIFFHGEDCEYCDLESQLLDEVQELSDKIIVEKYHKDSEKGKEYNVEFAPALILTLEDGKDRGVRFYGIPSGHEFGTLIQDIITFGNGAKPQLSPETV
;
A
#
# COMPACT_ATOMS: atom_id res chain seq x y z
N MET A 1 -1.19 8.65 -19.91
CA MET A 1 -1.81 9.62 -18.99
C MET A 1 -1.88 8.91 -17.66
N GLY A 2 -1.27 9.46 -16.61
CA GLY A 2 -1.25 8.81 -15.29
C GLY A 2 -2.63 8.83 -14.63
N LEU A 3 -2.86 7.92 -13.70
CA LEU A 3 -4.04 7.89 -12.83
C LEU A 3 -4.05 9.10 -11.88
N LEU A 4 -2.87 9.53 -11.42
CA LEU A 4 -2.71 10.70 -10.57
C LEU A 4 -2.48 11.96 -11.42
N GLN A 5 -3.24 13.02 -11.15
CA GLN A 5 -3.00 14.33 -11.76
C GLN A 5 -1.73 14.96 -11.20
N GLU A 6 -1.04 15.77 -12.00
CA GLU A 6 0.21 16.45 -11.60
C GLU A 6 0.10 17.25 -10.30
N LYS A 7 -1.04 17.92 -10.09
CA LYS A 7 -1.31 18.68 -8.86
C LYS A 7 -1.33 17.75 -7.62
N ASP A 8 -1.91 16.56 -7.77
CA ASP A 8 -2.11 15.60 -6.69
C ASP A 8 -0.78 14.89 -6.42
N ARG A 9 -0.02 14.53 -7.48
CA ARG A 9 1.35 14.03 -7.37
C ARG A 9 2.23 14.97 -6.56
N LYS A 10 2.24 16.27 -6.89
CA LYS A 10 3.04 17.26 -6.17
C LYS A 10 2.63 17.38 -4.70
N TYR A 11 1.33 17.44 -4.43
CA TYR A 11 0.82 17.48 -3.07
C TYR A 11 1.24 16.24 -2.25
N LEU A 12 1.11 15.06 -2.84
CA LEU A 12 1.48 13.80 -2.18
C LEU A 12 2.99 13.65 -1.98
N GLN A 13 3.81 14.13 -2.91
CA GLN A 13 5.27 14.18 -2.74
C GLN A 13 5.65 15.06 -1.54
N ASP A 14 5.10 16.26 -1.45
CA ASP A 14 5.35 17.17 -0.32
C ASP A 14 4.85 16.57 1.00
N LEU A 15 3.68 15.92 0.98
CA LEU A 15 3.11 15.24 2.13
C LEU A 15 4.00 14.08 2.60
N PHE A 16 4.42 13.20 1.70
CA PHE A 16 5.26 12.05 2.05
C PHE A 16 6.66 12.46 2.49
N ALA A 17 7.25 13.47 1.87
CA ALA A 17 8.55 14.02 2.30
C ALA A 17 8.51 14.53 3.75
N LYS A 18 7.36 15.05 4.18
CA LYS A 18 7.16 15.57 5.55
C LYS A 18 6.82 14.46 6.55
N GLU A 19 5.94 13.53 6.18
CA GLU A 19 5.32 12.60 7.12
C GLU A 19 6.02 11.24 7.20
N LEU A 20 6.69 10.76 6.14
CA LEU A 20 7.33 9.44 6.12
C LEU A 20 8.72 9.46 6.76
N LYS A 21 8.85 8.84 7.93
CA LYS A 21 10.14 8.71 8.64
C LYS A 21 10.88 7.44 8.25
N ASN A 22 10.15 6.33 8.09
CA ASN A 22 10.69 5.01 7.79
C ASN A 22 10.19 4.50 6.44
N ASN A 23 10.82 3.43 5.96
CA ASN A 23 10.36 2.72 4.78
C ASN A 23 9.06 1.97 5.07
N VAL A 24 8.15 1.98 4.10
CA VAL A 24 6.90 1.24 4.11
C VAL A 24 6.86 0.34 2.90
N LYS A 25 6.46 -0.93 3.10
CA LYS A 25 6.41 -1.92 2.05
C LYS A 25 4.96 -2.28 1.73
N LEU A 26 4.61 -2.09 0.46
CA LEU A 26 3.34 -2.41 -0.15
C LEU A 26 3.51 -3.71 -0.95
N ILE A 27 2.93 -4.80 -0.45
CA ILE A 27 3.04 -6.12 -1.08
C ILE A 27 1.75 -6.39 -1.82
N PHE A 28 1.82 -6.30 -3.15
CA PHE A 28 0.70 -6.46 -4.05
C PHE A 28 0.66 -7.90 -4.60
N PHE A 29 -0.52 -8.51 -4.53
CA PHE A 29 -0.79 -9.83 -5.05
C PHE A 29 -1.80 -9.77 -6.19
N HIS A 30 -1.39 -10.24 -7.36
CA HIS A 30 -2.23 -10.35 -8.55
C HIS A 30 -2.64 -11.81 -8.83
N GLY A 31 -3.59 -12.03 -9.74
CA GLY A 31 -4.05 -13.37 -10.12
C GLY A 31 -4.46 -13.47 -11.59
N GLU A 32 -4.53 -14.70 -12.11
CA GLU A 32 -5.25 -15.03 -13.35
C GLU A 32 -6.77 -14.78 -13.11
N ASP A 33 -7.47 -14.09 -14.02
CA ASP A 33 -8.86 -13.62 -13.86
C ASP A 33 -9.09 -12.42 -12.91
N CYS A 34 -8.18 -11.44 -12.94
CA CYS A 34 -8.28 -10.23 -12.12
C CYS A 34 -8.46 -8.96 -12.98
N GLU A 35 -9.71 -8.48 -13.10
CA GLU A 35 -10.06 -7.30 -13.91
C GLU A 35 -9.29 -6.02 -13.50
N TYR A 36 -9.08 -5.82 -12.19
CA TYR A 36 -8.49 -4.60 -11.66
C TYR A 36 -6.98 -4.71 -11.34
N CYS A 37 -6.34 -5.86 -11.57
CA CYS A 37 -4.95 -6.05 -11.20
C CYS A 37 -3.99 -5.13 -11.98
N ASP A 38 -4.23 -4.92 -13.27
CA ASP A 38 -3.39 -4.04 -14.09
C ASP A 38 -3.55 -2.57 -13.65
N LEU A 39 -4.79 -2.17 -13.34
CA LEU A 39 -5.09 -0.82 -12.88
C LEU A 39 -4.47 -0.54 -11.51
N GLU A 40 -4.57 -1.48 -10.57
CA GLU A 40 -3.96 -1.37 -9.24
C GLU A 40 -2.42 -1.41 -9.33
N SER A 41 -1.87 -2.28 -10.18
CA SER A 41 -0.43 -2.34 -10.46
C SER A 41 0.09 -0.99 -10.95
N GLN A 42 -0.60 -0.36 -11.88
CA GLN A 42 -0.27 0.99 -12.37
C GLN A 42 -0.39 2.03 -11.25
N LEU A 43 -1.48 2.01 -10.48
CA LEU A 43 -1.66 2.94 -9.35
C LEU A 43 -0.50 2.85 -8.36
N LEU A 44 -0.08 1.63 -8.03
CA LEU A 44 1.02 1.39 -7.09
C LEU A 44 2.38 1.81 -7.65
N ASP A 45 2.62 1.65 -8.96
CA ASP A 45 3.83 2.20 -9.60
C ASP A 45 3.85 3.72 -9.49
N GLU A 46 2.73 4.38 -9.77
CA GLU A 46 2.62 5.84 -9.63
C GLU A 46 2.79 6.31 -8.18
N VAL A 47 2.31 5.54 -7.19
CA VAL A 47 2.48 5.83 -5.77
C VAL A 47 3.93 5.62 -5.32
N GLN A 48 4.59 4.57 -5.81
CA GLN A 48 6.00 4.29 -5.54
C GLN A 48 6.91 5.45 -5.99
N GLU A 49 6.62 6.07 -7.13
CA GLU A 49 7.36 7.22 -7.65
C GLU A 49 7.26 8.48 -6.76
N LEU A 50 6.32 8.55 -5.82
CA LEU A 50 6.11 9.73 -4.98
C LEU A 50 7.11 9.83 -3.82
N SER A 51 7.75 8.73 -3.43
CA SER A 51 8.79 8.72 -2.39
C SER A 51 9.67 7.46 -2.47
N ASP A 52 10.97 7.65 -2.28
CA ASP A 52 11.97 6.58 -2.13
C ASP A 52 11.73 5.66 -0.93
N LYS A 53 10.91 6.08 0.03
CA LYS A 53 10.52 5.30 1.22
C LYS A 53 9.37 4.32 0.96
N ILE A 54 8.69 4.43 -0.19
CA ILE A 54 7.60 3.52 -0.56
C ILE A 54 8.19 2.42 -1.42
N ILE A 55 8.13 1.18 -0.93
CA ILE A 55 8.67 0.01 -1.61
C ILE A 55 7.48 -0.84 -2.04
N VAL A 56 7.32 -1.07 -3.34
CA VAL A 56 6.27 -1.96 -3.87
C VAL A 56 6.90 -3.27 -4.31
N GLU A 57 6.36 -4.37 -3.81
CA GLU A 57 6.69 -5.73 -4.27
C GLU A 57 5.44 -6.35 -4.89
N LYS A 58 5.59 -7.02 -6.04
CA LYS A 58 4.47 -7.60 -6.79
C LYS A 58 4.68 -9.11 -6.93
N TYR A 59 3.67 -9.88 -6.55
CA TYR A 59 3.71 -11.35 -6.60
C TYR A 59 2.39 -11.93 -7.13
N HIS A 60 2.43 -13.13 -7.67
CA HIS A 60 1.21 -13.88 -7.92
C HIS A 60 0.60 -14.38 -6.60
N LYS A 61 -0.73 -14.37 -6.44
CA LYS A 61 -1.44 -14.81 -5.22
C LYS A 61 -1.15 -16.28 -4.85
N ASP A 62 -0.89 -17.13 -5.85
CA ASP A 62 -0.61 -18.56 -5.64
C ASP A 62 0.90 -18.86 -5.46
N SER A 63 1.74 -17.82 -5.41
CA SER A 63 3.17 -17.97 -5.12
C SER A 63 3.44 -18.36 -3.66
N GLU A 64 4.66 -18.78 -3.35
CA GLU A 64 5.08 -19.02 -1.97
C GLU A 64 4.86 -17.80 -1.08
N LYS A 65 5.07 -16.59 -1.62
CA LYS A 65 4.80 -15.35 -0.91
C LYS A 65 3.31 -15.16 -0.64
N GLY A 66 2.43 -15.49 -1.60
CA GLY A 66 0.99 -15.40 -1.39
C GLY A 66 0.48 -16.38 -0.32
N LYS A 67 1.04 -17.58 -0.26
CA LYS A 67 0.80 -18.55 0.82
C LYS A 67 1.29 -18.04 2.17
N GLU A 68 2.48 -17.45 2.24
CA GLU A 68 3.06 -16.86 3.47
C GLU A 68 2.14 -15.81 4.11
N TYR A 69 1.48 -14.98 3.29
CA TYR A 69 0.57 -13.93 3.76
C TYR A 69 -0.90 -14.36 3.85
N ASN A 70 -1.20 -15.63 3.58
CA ASN A 70 -2.56 -16.18 3.53
C ASN A 70 -3.46 -15.35 2.59
N VAL A 71 -3.03 -15.16 1.34
CA VAL A 71 -3.79 -14.44 0.32
C VAL A 71 -4.75 -15.39 -0.37
N GLU A 72 -6.05 -15.12 -0.24
CA GLU A 72 -7.10 -15.93 -0.87
C GLU A 72 -7.64 -15.29 -2.17
N PHE A 73 -7.83 -13.97 -2.16
CA PHE A 73 -8.40 -13.22 -3.28
C PHE A 73 -7.37 -12.29 -3.93
N ALA A 74 -7.57 -11.98 -5.21
CA ALA A 74 -6.84 -10.95 -5.93
C ALA A 74 -7.84 -9.95 -6.56
N PRO A 75 -7.47 -8.66 -6.69
CA PRO A 75 -6.20 -8.10 -6.24
C PRO A 75 -6.16 -7.97 -4.71
N ALA A 76 -4.98 -8.11 -4.14
CA ALA A 76 -4.77 -7.86 -2.71
C ALA A 76 -3.53 -7.00 -2.49
N LEU A 77 -3.64 -6.04 -1.58
CA LEU A 77 -2.55 -5.17 -1.19
C LEU A 77 -2.34 -5.28 0.31
N ILE A 78 -1.15 -5.65 0.74
CA ILE A 78 -0.79 -5.77 2.15
C ILE A 78 0.24 -4.72 2.50
N LEU A 79 0.00 -3.99 3.59
CA LEU A 79 0.94 -2.98 4.10
C LEU A 79 1.76 -3.56 5.25
N THR A 80 3.07 -3.37 5.16
CA THR A 80 4.02 -3.83 6.16
C THR A 80 5.08 -2.76 6.43
N LEU A 81 5.76 -2.89 7.57
CA LEU A 81 7.01 -2.17 7.79
C LEU A 81 8.11 -2.81 6.92
N GLU A 82 9.31 -2.24 6.97
CA GLU A 82 10.48 -2.79 6.28
C GLU A 82 10.79 -4.26 6.64
N ASP A 83 10.38 -4.72 7.82
CA ASP A 83 10.52 -6.11 8.26
C ASP A 83 9.64 -7.12 7.51
N GLY A 84 8.70 -6.63 6.68
CA GLY A 84 7.76 -7.46 5.91
C GLY A 84 6.76 -8.22 6.77
N LYS A 85 6.69 -8.04 8.09
CA LYS A 85 5.75 -8.80 8.93
C LYS A 85 4.33 -8.32 8.69
N ASP A 86 3.43 -9.27 8.45
CA ASP A 86 2.00 -8.98 8.35
C ASP A 86 1.47 -8.49 9.70
N ARG A 87 0.75 -7.37 9.66
CA ARG A 87 0.11 -6.71 10.81
C ARG A 87 -1.41 -6.66 10.69
N GLY A 88 -1.97 -7.37 9.70
CA GLY A 88 -3.41 -7.47 9.48
C GLY A 88 -4.03 -6.35 8.65
N VAL A 89 -3.23 -5.42 8.13
CA VAL A 89 -3.73 -4.35 7.24
C VAL A 89 -3.59 -4.77 5.79
N ARG A 90 -4.74 -4.98 5.15
CA ARG A 90 -4.83 -5.44 3.77
C ARG A 90 -6.07 -4.89 3.08
N PHE A 91 -5.96 -4.65 1.78
CA PHE A 91 -7.07 -4.36 0.89
C PHE A 91 -7.32 -5.59 0.01
N TYR A 92 -8.59 -5.92 -0.20
CA TYR A 92 -9.02 -6.84 -1.26
C TYR A 92 -9.86 -6.04 -2.25
N GLY A 93 -9.35 -5.88 -3.46
CA GLY A 93 -9.84 -4.89 -4.42
C GLY A 93 -8.99 -3.61 -4.46
N ILE A 94 -9.14 -2.85 -5.53
CA ILE A 94 -8.35 -1.65 -5.80
C ILE A 94 -8.71 -0.49 -4.86
N PRO A 95 -7.76 0.05 -4.07
CA PRO A 95 -8.01 1.19 -3.17
C PRO A 95 -8.03 2.52 -3.93
N SER A 96 -9.04 2.69 -4.79
CA SER A 96 -9.24 3.87 -5.63
C SER A 96 -10.46 4.69 -5.20
N GLY A 97 -10.65 5.86 -5.82
CA GLY A 97 -11.79 6.73 -5.50
C GLY A 97 -11.75 7.22 -4.05
N HIS A 98 -12.82 6.96 -3.29
CA HIS A 98 -12.89 7.36 -1.88
C HIS A 98 -11.87 6.62 -0.99
N GLU A 99 -11.50 5.38 -1.34
CA GLU A 99 -10.54 4.58 -0.57
C GLU A 99 -9.08 4.95 -0.84
N PHE A 100 -8.82 5.77 -1.86
CA PHE A 100 -7.46 6.23 -2.12
C PHE A 100 -6.91 7.05 -0.93
N GLY A 101 -7.75 7.86 -0.29
CA GLY A 101 -7.37 8.59 0.93
C GLY A 101 -6.99 7.65 2.08
N THR A 102 -7.68 6.52 2.21
CA THR A 102 -7.39 5.46 3.19
C THR A 102 -5.99 4.88 2.95
N LEU A 103 -5.67 4.53 1.70
CA LEU A 103 -4.33 4.04 1.33
C LEU A 103 -3.23 5.04 1.71
N ILE A 104 -3.41 6.34 1.41
CA ILE A 104 -2.42 7.37 1.74
C ILE A 104 -2.21 7.47 3.26
N GLN A 105 -3.30 7.41 4.05
CA GLN A 105 -3.20 7.41 5.51
C GLN A 105 -2.50 6.17 6.07
N ASP A 106 -2.77 5.00 5.49
CA ASP A 106 -2.12 3.76 5.91
C ASP A 106 -0.63 3.78 5.57
N ILE A 107 -0.24 4.27 4.39
CA ILE A 107 1.17 4.50 4.01
C ILE A 107 1.87 5.39 5.05
N ILE A 108 1.24 6.50 5.46
CA ILE A 108 1.78 7.40 6.48
C ILE A 108 1.89 6.71 7.84
N THR A 109 0.85 5.97 8.23
CA THR A 109 0.80 5.25 9.51
C THR A 109 1.91 4.19 9.60
N PHE A 110 2.10 3.40 8.55
CA PHE A 110 3.16 2.41 8.48
C PHE A 110 4.54 3.05 8.32
N GLY A 111 4.67 4.14 7.56
CA GLY A 111 5.89 4.96 7.49
C GLY A 111 6.30 5.57 8.84
N ASN A 112 5.37 5.66 9.79
CA ASN A 112 5.62 6.10 11.17
C ASN A 112 5.67 4.94 12.19
N GLY A 113 5.77 3.70 11.72
CA GLY A 113 5.99 2.52 12.55
C GLY A 113 4.71 1.79 13.00
N ALA A 114 3.58 2.02 12.33
CA ALA A 114 2.31 1.32 12.55
C ALA A 114 1.87 1.31 14.02
N LYS A 115 2.01 2.45 14.70
CA LYS A 115 1.65 2.60 16.11
C LYS A 115 0.18 2.98 16.24
N PRO A 116 -0.61 2.30 17.09
CA PRO A 116 -1.97 2.70 17.39
C PRO A 116 -2.01 4.13 17.94
N GLN A 117 -2.99 4.92 17.50
CA GLN A 117 -3.26 6.26 18.03
C GLN A 117 -4.37 6.24 19.09
N LEU A 118 -4.55 5.10 19.76
CA LEU A 118 -5.50 4.94 20.85
C LEU A 118 -4.90 5.45 22.16
N SER A 119 -5.75 5.90 23.09
CA SER A 119 -5.28 6.26 24.43
C SER A 119 -4.70 5.02 25.14
N PRO A 120 -3.74 5.19 26.08
CA PRO A 120 -3.21 4.07 26.85
C PRO A 120 -4.27 3.28 27.62
N GLU A 121 -5.38 3.92 27.96
CA GLU A 121 -6.49 3.30 28.69
C GLU A 121 -7.34 2.36 27.82
N THR A 122 -7.13 2.39 26.49
CA THR A 122 -7.92 1.63 25.50
C THR A 122 -7.11 0.52 24.80
N VAL A 123 -5.83 0.34 25.18
CA VAL A 123 -4.91 -0.67 24.59
C VAL A 123 -4.73 -1.86 25.52
#